data_AF-A0A947W609-F1
#
_entry.id   AF-A0A947W609-F1
#
_cell.length_a   1.000
_cell.length_b   1.000
_cell.length_c   1.000
_cell.angle_alpha   90.00
_cell.angle_beta   90.00
_cell.angle_gamma   90.00
#
_symmetry.space_group_name_H-M   'P 1'
#
loop_
_entity.id
_entity.type
_entity.pdbx_description
1 polymer ?
#
loop_
_entity_poly.entity_id
_entity_poly.type
_entity_poly.pdbx_seq_one_letter_code
_entity_poly.pdbx_strand_id
1 'polypeptide(L)'
;MTRPKIPRCVRFNPDVYFFKPQGIPLRMLEEIVLLPDELEALKLHEVDGLEQTKAAEKMKISQPTFARILASAHKKIAVALVEGKAIRIQEK
;
A
#
# COMPACT_ATOMS: atom_id res chain seq x y z
N MET A 1 -7.79 -24.69 -4.04
CA MET A 1 -7.24 -23.93 -5.18
C MET A 1 -7.25 -22.45 -4.84
N THR A 2 -6.10 -21.78 -4.90
CA THR A 2 -6.00 -20.33 -4.69
C THR A 2 -6.65 -19.62 -5.87
N ARG A 3 -7.74 -18.88 -5.65
CA ARG A 3 -8.42 -18.12 -6.72
C ARG A 3 -7.39 -17.20 -7.39
N PRO A 4 -7.23 -17.25 -8.73
CA PRO A 4 -6.32 -16.37 -9.44
C PRO A 4 -6.60 -14.92 -9.05
N LYS A 5 -5.55 -14.18 -8.68
CA LYS A 5 -5.70 -12.75 -8.39
C LYS A 5 -6.07 -12.07 -9.71
N ILE A 6 -7.22 -11.41 -9.73
CA ILE A 6 -7.63 -10.58 -10.87
C ILE A 6 -6.55 -9.51 -11.06
N PRO A 7 -6.02 -9.31 -12.29
CA PRO A 7 -5.03 -8.27 -12.57
C PRO A 7 -5.62 -6.90 -12.21
N ARG A 8 -4.87 -6.13 -11.42
CA ARG A 8 -5.32 -4.83 -10.87
C ARG A 8 -4.61 -3.70 -11.61
N CYS A 9 -5.31 -2.60 -11.88
CA CYS A 9 -4.69 -1.42 -12.47
C CYS A 9 -3.95 -0.62 -11.38
N VAL A 10 -2.62 -0.61 -11.44
CA VAL A 10 -1.75 0.22 -10.60
C VAL A 10 -1.05 1.22 -11.52
N ARG A 11 -1.35 2.52 -11.37
CA ARG A 11 -0.88 3.57 -12.30
C ARG A 11 0.19 4.46 -11.68
N PHE A 12 0.13 4.67 -10.37
CA PHE A 12 1.11 5.46 -9.63
C PHE A 12 2.48 4.77 -9.65
N ASN A 13 3.53 5.57 -9.84
CA ASN A 13 4.91 5.13 -9.75
C ASN A 13 5.62 6.09 -8.77
N PRO A 14 6.05 5.61 -7.59
CA PRO A 14 6.71 6.47 -6.61
C PRO A 14 8.17 6.73 -7.01
N ASP A 15 8.68 7.91 -6.66
CA ASP A 15 10.11 8.24 -6.79
C ASP A 15 10.93 7.70 -5.59
N VAL A 16 10.26 7.46 -4.47
CA VAL A 16 10.87 7.00 -3.22
C VAL A 16 10.28 5.65 -2.83
N TYR A 17 11.13 4.64 -2.67
CA TYR A 17 10.73 3.28 -2.33
C TYR A 17 11.00 2.88 -0.87
N PHE A 18 11.66 3.73 -0.09
CA PHE A 18 12.03 3.42 1.29
C PHE A 18 11.73 4.59 2.23
N PHE A 19 11.04 4.29 3.32
CA PHE A 19 10.81 5.18 4.45
C PHE A 19 11.30 4.51 5.72
N LYS A 20 11.97 5.24 6.60
CA LYS A 20 12.52 4.68 7.84
C LYS A 20 12.59 5.72 8.95
N PRO A 21 12.55 5.31 10.24
CA PRO A 21 12.82 6.21 11.35
C PRO A 21 14.22 6.84 11.23
N GLN A 22 14.31 8.08 11.70
CA GLN A 22 15.56 8.83 11.74
C GLN A 22 16.50 8.25 12.80
N GLY A 23 17.81 8.31 12.55
CA GLY A 23 18.84 7.91 13.53
C GLY A 23 19.20 6.42 13.57
N ILE A 24 18.43 5.54 12.90
CA ILE A 24 18.72 4.09 12.87
C ILE A 24 19.12 3.65 11.45
N PRO A 25 20.27 2.96 11.27
CA PRO A 25 20.66 2.38 9.98
C PRO A 25 19.64 1.34 9.50
N LEU A 26 19.34 1.33 8.19
CA LEU A 26 18.33 0.44 7.60
C LEU A 26 18.62 -1.05 7.88
N ARG A 27 19.89 -1.46 7.83
CA ARG A 27 20.34 -2.83 8.12
C ARG A 27 19.98 -3.35 9.53
N MET A 28 19.59 -2.47 10.44
CA MET A 28 19.21 -2.81 11.83
C MET A 28 17.69 -2.79 12.03
N LEU A 29 16.92 -2.43 11.01
CA LEU A 29 15.47 -2.30 11.08
C LEU A 29 14.80 -3.51 10.45
N GLU A 30 13.73 -3.97 11.09
CA GLU A 30 12.75 -4.83 10.41
C GLU A 30 12.01 -4.02 9.35
N GLU A 31 11.67 -4.67 8.24
CA GLU A 31 10.99 -4.04 7.10
C GLU A 31 9.55 -4.53 6.97
N ILE A 32 8.64 -3.61 6.69
CA ILE A 32 7.28 -3.91 6.23
C ILE A 32 7.18 -3.57 4.76
N VAL A 33 6.73 -4.55 3.98
CA VAL A 33 6.58 -4.41 2.53
C VAL A 33 5.18 -3.92 2.19
N LEU A 34 5.10 -2.73 1.61
CA LEU A 34 3.89 -2.19 1.01
C LEU A 34 3.84 -2.60 -0.46
N LEU A 35 2.75 -3.24 -0.87
CA LEU A 35 2.56 -3.68 -2.25
C LEU A 35 2.17 -2.50 -3.16
N PRO A 36 2.39 -2.59 -4.48
CA PRO A 36 2.06 -1.50 -5.41
C PRO A 36 0.56 -1.15 -5.39
N ASP A 37 -0.31 -2.14 -5.24
CA ASP A 37 -1.76 -1.96 -5.16
C ASP A 37 -2.22 -1.37 -3.83
N GLU A 38 -1.53 -1.67 -2.73
CA GLU A 38 -1.75 -1.01 -1.43
C GLU A 38 -1.41 0.47 -1.51
N LEU A 39 -0.28 0.82 -2.14
CA LEU A 39 0.11 2.21 -2.34
C LEU A 39 -0.86 2.98 -3.25
N GLU A 40 -1.30 2.38 -4.35
CA GLU A 40 -2.32 2.97 -5.23
C GLU A 40 -3.63 3.20 -4.49
N ALA A 41 -4.08 2.25 -3.68
CA ALA A 41 -5.32 2.39 -2.93
C ALA A 41 -5.25 3.56 -1.92
N LEU A 42 -4.13 3.70 -1.21
CA LEU A 42 -3.88 4.84 -0.33
C LEU A 42 -3.88 6.16 -1.10
N LYS A 43 -3.17 6.22 -2.22
CA LYS A 43 -3.10 7.41 -3.06
C LYS A 43 -4.49 7.83 -3.56
N LEU A 44 -5.28 6.89 -4.08
CA LEU A 44 -6.61 7.19 -4.61
C LEU A 44 -7.62 7.61 -3.54
N HIS A 45 -7.57 6.99 -2.35
CA HIS A 45 -8.55 7.28 -1.31
C HIS A 45 -8.13 8.45 -0.41
N GLU A 46 -6.94 8.38 0.17
CA GLU A 46 -6.49 9.31 1.21
C GLU A 46 -5.91 10.61 0.61
N VAL A 47 -5.22 10.51 -0.53
CA VAL A 47 -4.55 11.68 -1.15
C VAL A 47 -5.44 12.35 -2.19
N ASP A 48 -6.03 11.58 -3.11
CA ASP A 48 -6.92 12.11 -4.14
C ASP A 48 -8.36 12.36 -3.63
N GLY A 49 -8.70 11.88 -2.43
CA GLY A 49 -10.02 12.07 -1.81
C GLY A 49 -11.16 11.34 -2.52
N LEU A 50 -10.88 10.28 -3.29
CA LEU A 50 -11.92 9.54 -4.00
C LEU A 50 -12.69 8.61 -3.07
N GLU A 51 -14.00 8.53 -3.23
CA GLU A 51 -14.80 7.49 -2.60
C GLU A 51 -14.32 6.09 -2.99
N GLN A 52 -14.42 5.13 -2.08
CA GLN A 52 -13.92 3.76 -2.29
C GLN A 52 -14.50 3.10 -3.55
N THR A 53 -15.75 3.38 -3.89
CA THR A 53 -16.39 2.85 -5.11
C THR A 53 -15.67 3.36 -6.37
N LYS A 54 -15.42 4.67 -6.46
CA LYS A 54 -14.71 5.29 -7.60
C LYS A 54 -13.25 4.86 -7.68
N ALA A 55 -12.59 4.72 -6.53
CA ALA A 55 -11.21 4.22 -6.46
C ALA A 55 -11.12 2.76 -6.91
N ALA A 56 -12.07 1.91 -6.51
CA ALA A 56 -12.17 0.52 -6.94
C ALA A 56 -12.38 0.39 -8.45
N GLU A 57 -13.24 1.22 -9.03
CA GLU A 57 -13.46 1.31 -10.48
C GLU A 57 -12.17 1.67 -11.23
N LYS A 58 -11.42 2.68 -10.75
CA LYS A 58 -10.12 3.06 -11.35
C LYS A 58 -9.10 1.91 -11.32
N MET A 59 -9.11 1.11 -10.26
CA MET A 59 -8.25 -0.07 -10.11
C MET A 59 -8.79 -1.32 -10.82
N LYS A 60 -9.99 -1.25 -11.43
CA LYS A 60 -10.71 -2.35 -12.08
C LYS A 60 -10.97 -3.55 -11.15
N ILE A 61 -11.34 -3.27 -9.90
CA ILE A 61 -11.67 -4.27 -8.88
C ILE A 61 -13.01 -3.96 -8.22
N SER A 62 -13.57 -4.93 -7.50
CA SER A 62 -14.78 -4.69 -6.71
C SER A 62 -14.50 -3.82 -5.48
N GLN A 63 -15.48 -3.02 -5.05
CA GLN A 63 -15.37 -2.18 -3.85
C GLN A 63 -14.97 -2.98 -2.59
N PRO A 64 -15.48 -4.20 -2.32
CA PRO A 64 -15.02 -4.99 -1.18
C PRO A 64 -13.55 -5.44 -1.30
N THR A 65 -13.05 -5.64 -2.52
CA THR A 65 -11.64 -5.96 -2.75
C THR A 65 -10.78 -4.74 -2.46
N PHE A 66 -11.20 -3.55 -2.92
CA PHE A 66 -10.52 -2.29 -2.64
C PHE A 66 -10.46 -2.01 -1.13
N ALA A 67 -11.58 -2.14 -0.42
CA ALA A 67 -11.65 -1.95 1.03
C ALA A 67 -10.68 -2.86 1.78
N ARG A 68 -10.55 -4.13 1.36
CA ARG A 68 -9.57 -5.07 1.94
C ARG A 68 -8.12 -4.67 1.68
N ILE A 69 -7.81 -4.16 0.50
CA ILE A 69 -6.45 -3.69 0.15
C ILE A 69 -6.11 -2.47 1.00
N LEU A 70 -7.02 -1.50 1.08
CA LEU A 70 -6.85 -0.29 1.86
C LEU A 70 -6.66 -0.61 3.35
N ALA A 71 -7.48 -1.51 3.91
CA ALA A 71 -7.34 -1.95 5.30
C ALA A 71 -5.98 -2.66 5.56
N SER A 72 -5.51 -3.47 4.62
CA SER A 72 -4.17 -4.09 4.69
C SER A 72 -3.07 -3.04 4.69
N ALA A 73 -3.18 -2.04 3.81
CA ALA A 73 -2.23 -0.93 3.71
C ALA A 73 -2.17 -0.12 5.01
N HIS A 74 -3.33 0.27 5.57
CA HIS A 74 -3.40 0.98 6.86
C HIS A 74 -2.80 0.18 8.00
N LYS A 75 -3.09 -1.13 8.09
CA LYS A 75 -2.52 -1.98 9.13
C LYS A 75 -0.99 -2.00 9.04
N LYS A 76 -0.44 -2.16 7.83
CA LYS A 76 1.02 -2.18 7.61
C LYS A 76 1.68 -0.87 8.01
N ILE A 77 1.11 0.27 7.62
CA ILE A 77 1.61 1.59 7.99
C ILE A 77 1.53 1.78 9.51
N ALA A 78 0.40 1.45 10.13
CA ALA A 78 0.23 1.58 11.57
C ALA A 78 1.26 0.76 12.35
N VAL A 79 1.47 -0.51 11.97
CA VAL A 79 2.51 -1.37 12.58
C VAL A 79 3.89 -0.76 12.37
N ALA A 80 4.21 -0.27 11.16
CA ALA A 80 5.51 0.32 10.90
C ALA A 80 5.79 1.55 11.78
N LEU A 81 4.79 2.42 11.93
CA LEU A 81 4.91 3.63 12.74
C LEU A 81 4.98 3.33 14.25
N VAL A 82 4.18 2.38 14.74
CA VAL A 82 4.12 2.04 16.18
C VAL A 82 5.34 1.22 16.62
N GLU A 83 5.79 0.26 15.81
CA GLU A 83 6.93 -0.61 16.14
C GLU A 83 8.28 -0.04 15.66
N GLY A 84 8.29 1.11 14.98
CA GLY A 84 9.50 1.76 14.49
C GLY A 84 10.19 1.00 13.35
N LYS A 85 9.42 0.37 12.47
CA LYS A 85 9.93 -0.41 11.33
C LYS A 85 10.14 0.45 10.10
N ALA A 86 11.02 0.01 9.21
CA ALA A 86 11.14 0.62 7.89
C ALA A 86 9.96 0.17 6.99
N ILE A 87 9.49 1.06 6.13
CA ILE A 87 8.51 0.75 5.10
C ILE A 87 9.25 0.68 3.77
N ARG A 88 9.18 -0.48 3.11
CA ARG A 88 9.68 -0.69 1.76
C ARG A 88 8.50 -0.83 0.80
N ILE A 89 8.47 -0.01 -0.23
CA ILE A 89 7.52 -0.16 -1.33
C ILE A 89 8.10 -1.18 -2.30
N GLN A 90 7.28 -2.16 -2.70
CA GLN A 90 7.67 -3.13 -3.71
C GLN A 90 7.55 -2.51 -5.11
N GLU A 91 8.53 -2.80 -5.98
CA GLU A 91 8.48 -2.46 -7.40
C GLU A 91 7.43 -3.31 -8.15
N LYS A 92 6.92 -2.78 -9.27
CA LYS A 92 5.87 -3.43 -10.07
C LYS A 92 6.38 -4.62 -10.87
#